data_AF-A0A4T8IHU1-F1
#
_entry.id   AF-A0A4T8IHU1-F1
#
_cell.length_a   1.000
_cell.length_b   1.000
_cell.length_c   1.000
_cell.angle_alpha   90.00
_cell.angle_beta   90.00
_cell.angle_gamma   90.00
#
_symmetry.space_group_name_H-M   'P 1'
#
loop_
_entity.id
_entity.type
_entity.pdbx_description
1 polymer ?
#
loop_
_entity_poly.entity_id
_entity_poly.type
_entity_poly.pdbx_seq_one_letter_code
_entity_poly.pdbx_strand_id
1 'polypeptide(L)'
;MWPATAHMMAILGIHPETYLVRITSLEYVNYRRMLISGHTHTVAKIEDPYDLKPHPFLPGLMLPTIKPSQRLGLECLNVVYTNSGISLLKAKAMVSGYRKTQSDIVVCFQIKDVLSVNGKIYRDASSSLENALIVGLPVGSHIPFRII
;
A
#
# COMPACT_ATOMS: atom_id res chain seq x y z
N MET A 1 -5.70 18.13 5.28
CA MET A 1 -5.19 16.76 5.54
C MET A 1 -4.86 15.96 4.26
N TRP A 2 -5.07 16.53 3.05
CA TRP A 2 -4.55 16.02 1.76
C TRP A 2 -3.05 16.24 1.46
N PRO A 3 -2.32 17.21 2.07
CA PRO A 3 -0.96 17.52 1.65
C PRO A 3 0.02 16.35 1.77
N ALA A 4 -0.05 15.55 2.83
CA ALA A 4 0.90 14.47 3.07
C ALA A 4 0.76 13.33 2.05
N THR A 5 -0.47 12.88 1.76
CA THR A 5 -0.72 11.84 0.74
C THR A 5 -0.28 12.31 -0.64
N ALA A 6 -0.65 13.54 -1.03
CA ALA A 6 -0.25 14.12 -2.31
C ALA A 6 1.27 14.29 -2.42
N HIS A 7 1.93 14.70 -1.33
CA HIS A 7 3.38 14.82 -1.27
C HIS A 7 4.08 13.47 -1.43
N MET A 8 3.59 12.43 -0.74
CA MET A 8 4.10 11.06 -0.93
C MET A 8 3.91 10.58 -2.37
N MET A 9 2.75 10.84 -2.95
CA MET A 9 2.49 10.51 -4.35
C MET A 9 3.50 11.21 -5.28
N ALA A 10 3.78 12.48 -5.05
CA ALA A 10 4.78 13.22 -5.83
C ALA A 10 6.20 12.65 -5.67
N ILE A 11 6.65 12.38 -4.44
CA ILE A 11 7.99 11.81 -4.17
C ILE A 11 8.16 10.44 -4.81
N LEU A 12 7.11 9.62 -4.80
CA LEU A 12 7.15 8.24 -5.28
C LEU A 12 6.89 8.12 -6.79
N GLY A 13 6.56 9.22 -7.47
CA GLY A 13 6.13 9.19 -8.87
C GLY A 13 4.81 8.44 -9.06
N ILE A 14 3.91 8.50 -8.07
CA ILE A 14 2.62 7.83 -8.06
C ILE A 14 1.53 8.82 -8.47
N HIS A 15 0.58 8.36 -9.29
CA HIS A 15 -0.56 9.14 -9.77
C HIS A 15 -1.86 8.40 -9.43
N PRO A 16 -3.04 9.06 -9.47
CA PRO A 16 -4.31 8.39 -9.18
C PRO A 16 -4.57 7.12 -10.02
N GLU A 17 -4.04 7.08 -11.25
CA GLU A 17 -4.16 5.93 -12.16
C GLU A 17 -3.08 4.86 -11.97
N THR A 18 -2.10 5.10 -11.09
CA THR A 18 -1.06 4.11 -10.76
C THR A 18 -1.69 2.83 -10.22
N TYR A 19 -1.29 1.69 -10.78
CA TYR A 19 -1.72 0.40 -10.29
C TYR A 19 -0.93 0.00 -9.04
N LEU A 20 -1.68 -0.55 -8.10
CA LEU A 20 -1.20 -1.25 -6.93
C LEU A 20 -1.47 -2.73 -7.16
N VAL A 21 -0.46 -3.55 -6.91
CA VAL A 21 -0.47 -4.98 -7.20
C VAL A 21 -0.11 -5.74 -5.95
N ARG A 22 -0.86 -6.80 -5.66
CA ARG A 22 -0.51 -7.73 -4.58
C ARG A 22 -0.99 -9.13 -4.89
N ILE A 23 -0.41 -10.08 -4.18
CA ILE A 23 -0.94 -11.44 -4.09
C ILE A 23 -1.86 -11.55 -2.87
N THR A 24 -2.91 -12.36 -2.99
CA THR A 24 -3.84 -12.67 -1.90
C THR A 24 -4.50 -14.02 -2.15
N SER A 25 -4.92 -14.71 -1.09
CA SER A 25 -5.77 -15.90 -1.21
C SER A 25 -7.21 -15.49 -1.51
N LEU A 26 -7.92 -16.31 -2.30
CA LEU A 26 -9.34 -16.13 -2.63
C LEU A 26 -10.25 -16.00 -1.39
N GLU A 27 -9.85 -16.60 -0.26
CA GLU A 27 -10.61 -16.55 0.98
C GLU A 27 -10.62 -15.16 1.64
N TYR A 28 -9.65 -14.30 1.31
CA TYR A 28 -9.51 -12.96 1.88
C TYR A 28 -10.09 -11.85 0.99
N VAL A 29 -10.81 -12.21 -0.06
CA VAL A 29 -11.46 -11.25 -0.96
C VAL A 29 -12.92 -11.63 -1.19
N ASN A 30 -13.77 -10.63 -1.44
CA ASN A 30 -15.11 -10.88 -1.93
C ASN A 30 -15.05 -11.13 -3.45
N TYR A 31 -14.77 -12.37 -3.84
CA TYR A 31 -14.62 -12.76 -5.25
C TYR A 31 -15.88 -12.47 -6.08
N ARG A 32 -17.08 -12.69 -5.52
CA ARG A 32 -18.35 -12.44 -6.24
C ARG A 32 -18.54 -10.97 -6.60
N ARG A 33 -18.08 -10.06 -5.74
CA ARG A 33 -18.19 -8.61 -5.93
C ARG A 33 -16.91 -7.95 -6.42
N MET A 34 -15.83 -8.72 -6.56
CA MET A 34 -14.49 -8.24 -6.88
C MET A 34 -14.02 -7.11 -5.95
N LEU A 35 -14.23 -7.29 -4.63
CA LEU A 35 -13.85 -6.32 -3.59
C LEU A 35 -12.79 -6.87 -2.65
N ILE A 36 -11.84 -6.02 -2.26
CA ILE A 36 -10.79 -6.31 -1.27
C ILE A 36 -10.86 -5.31 -0.11
N SER A 37 -10.64 -5.78 1.11
CA SER A 37 -10.51 -4.99 2.34
C SER A 37 -9.11 -5.21 2.93
N GLY A 38 -8.66 -4.31 3.80
CA GLY A 38 -7.36 -4.46 4.46
C GLY A 38 -7.37 -5.47 5.60
N HIS A 39 -6.20 -5.71 6.19
CA HIS A 39 -6.02 -6.59 7.33
C HIS A 39 -5.65 -5.81 8.59
N THR A 40 -6.18 -6.20 9.74
CA THR A 40 -5.86 -5.59 11.04
C THR A 40 -4.59 -6.17 11.69
N HIS A 41 -4.23 -7.40 11.34
CA HIS A 41 -3.10 -8.13 11.91
C HIS A 41 -1.89 -8.15 10.96
N THR A 42 -1.45 -6.98 10.51
CA THR A 42 -0.26 -6.84 9.67
C THR A 42 1.01 -6.81 10.51
N VAL A 43 2.14 -7.29 9.99
CA VAL A 43 3.45 -7.25 10.69
C VAL A 43 4.42 -6.23 10.12
N ALA A 44 3.98 -5.46 9.12
CA ALA A 44 4.82 -4.50 8.42
C ALA A 44 5.19 -3.31 9.31
N LYS A 45 6.39 -2.76 9.08
CA LYS A 45 6.81 -1.46 9.59
C LYS A 45 6.59 -0.42 8.49
N ILE A 46 6.04 0.72 8.86
CA ILE A 46 5.78 1.82 7.94
C ILE A 46 6.66 3.02 8.26
N GLU A 47 7.00 3.77 7.23
CA GLU A 47 7.40 5.16 7.34
C GLU A 47 6.13 6.03 7.29
N ASP A 48 5.79 6.70 8.40
CA ASP A 48 4.56 7.47 8.55
C ASP A 48 4.78 8.96 8.19
N PRO A 49 4.35 9.42 7.00
CA PRO A 49 4.51 10.81 6.59
C PRO A 49 3.49 11.76 7.25
N TYR A 50 2.52 11.22 8.00
CA TYR A 50 1.50 11.98 8.74
C TYR A 50 1.90 12.19 10.20
N ASP A 51 2.98 11.54 10.65
CA ASP A 51 3.51 11.61 12.01
C ASP A 51 5.02 11.87 11.91
N LEU A 52 5.41 13.12 12.16
CA LEU A 52 6.77 13.59 11.93
C LEU A 52 7.51 13.81 13.24
N LYS A 53 8.80 13.45 13.26
CA LYS A 53 9.74 13.75 14.35
C LYS A 53 10.87 14.66 13.87
N PRO A 54 11.42 15.54 14.73
CA PRO A 54 12.57 16.35 14.36
C PRO A 54 13.80 15.48 14.07
N HIS A 55 14.62 15.90 13.12
CA HIS A 55 15.89 15.27 12.80
C HIS A 55 16.89 15.47 13.96
N PRO A 56 17.58 14.42 14.42
CA PRO A 56 18.44 14.51 15.62
C PRO A 56 19.63 15.47 15.47
N PHE A 57 20.09 15.71 14.23
CA PHE A 57 21.28 16.52 13.95
C PHE A 57 21.02 17.78 13.10
N LEU A 58 19.82 17.95 12.55
CA LEU A 58 19.52 19.01 11.59
C LEU A 58 18.30 19.80 12.07
N PRO A 59 18.51 20.93 12.78
CA PRO A 59 17.41 21.75 13.27
C PRO A 59 16.46 22.15 12.14
N GLY A 60 15.16 22.04 12.39
CA GLY A 60 14.11 22.40 11.43
C GLY A 60 13.77 21.33 10.39
N LEU A 61 14.58 20.27 10.24
CA LEU A 61 14.22 19.14 9.38
C LEU A 61 13.30 18.17 10.13
N MET A 62 12.17 17.82 9.53
CA MET A 62 11.20 16.87 10.06
C MET A 62 11.25 15.57 9.24
N LEU A 63 11.33 14.43 9.92
CA LEU A 63 11.37 13.11 9.32
C LEU A 63 10.10 12.31 9.67
N PRO A 64 9.57 11.50 8.74
CA PRO A 64 8.55 10.50 9.06
C PRO A 64 8.98 9.57 10.21
N THR A 65 8.03 9.21 11.08
CA THR A 65 8.29 8.19 12.12
C THR A 65 8.23 6.79 11.53
N ILE A 66 9.09 5.89 12.01
CA ILE A 66 8.98 4.47 11.69
C ILE A 66 8.19 3.80 12.80
N LYS A 67 7.08 3.15 12.47
CA LYS A 67 6.26 2.43 13.45
C LYS A 67 5.59 1.17 12.87
N PRO A 68 5.18 0.23 13.73
CA PRO A 68 4.40 -0.92 13.27
C PRO A 68 3.05 -0.47 12.68
N SER A 69 2.66 -1.08 11.55
CA SER A 69 1.40 -0.78 10.84
C SER A 69 0.15 -0.96 11.71
N GLN A 70 0.18 -1.84 12.72
CA GLN A 70 -0.94 -2.02 13.65
C GLN A 70 -1.25 -0.76 14.47
N ARG A 71 -0.27 0.15 14.63
CA ARG A 71 -0.46 1.42 15.35
C ARG A 71 -1.20 2.48 14.53
N LEU A 72 -1.55 2.20 13.28
CA LEU A 72 -2.31 3.14 12.43
C LEU A 72 -3.79 3.24 12.79
N GLY A 73 -4.37 2.22 13.43
CA GLY A 73 -5.83 2.12 13.58
C GLY A 73 -6.56 1.96 12.24
N LEU A 74 -5.86 1.46 11.22
CA LEU A 74 -6.36 1.23 9.86
C LEU A 74 -6.19 -0.24 9.47
N GLU A 75 -7.04 -0.70 8.57
CA GLU A 75 -6.90 -1.99 7.89
C GLU A 75 -5.86 -1.87 6.78
N CYS A 76 -4.80 -2.67 6.82
CA CYS A 76 -3.63 -2.49 5.99
C CYS A 76 -3.49 -3.54 4.88
N LEU A 77 -3.06 -3.11 3.70
CA LEU A 77 -2.70 -3.96 2.57
C LEU A 77 -1.24 -3.69 2.19
N ASN A 78 -0.40 -4.72 2.16
CA ASN A 78 0.89 -4.64 1.50
C ASN A 78 0.71 -4.78 -0.02
N VAL A 79 1.35 -3.89 -0.77
CA VAL A 79 1.27 -3.84 -2.23
C VAL A 79 2.62 -3.44 -2.82
N VAL A 80 2.82 -3.73 -4.10
CA VAL A 80 3.83 -3.07 -4.91
C VAL A 80 3.13 -2.13 -5.90
N TYR A 81 3.71 -0.98 -6.20
CA TYR A 81 3.12 -0.03 -7.15
C TYR A 81 3.84 -0.01 -8.49
N THR A 82 3.11 0.30 -9.56
CA THR A 82 3.68 0.54 -10.89
C THR A 82 4.17 1.98 -11.03
N ASN A 83 5.20 2.21 -11.83
CA ASN A 83 5.65 3.55 -12.21
C ASN A 83 6.30 3.49 -13.60
N SER A 84 6.99 4.54 -14.03
CA SER A 84 7.68 4.59 -15.33
C SER A 84 8.72 3.47 -15.53
N GLY A 85 9.33 2.96 -14.45
CA GLY A 85 10.31 1.86 -14.50
C GLY A 85 9.75 0.48 -14.16
N ILE A 86 8.49 0.41 -13.70
CA ILE A 86 7.86 -0.82 -13.23
C ILE A 86 6.48 -0.96 -13.88
N SER A 87 6.44 -1.74 -14.95
CA SER A 87 5.20 -2.10 -15.64
C SER A 87 4.31 -3.00 -14.77
N LEU A 88 3.03 -3.08 -15.13
CA LEU A 88 2.07 -3.99 -14.47
C LEU A 88 2.54 -5.45 -14.51
N LEU A 89 3.13 -5.88 -15.63
CA LEU A 89 3.68 -7.23 -15.78
C LEU A 89 4.87 -7.48 -14.84
N LYS A 90 5.77 -6.50 -14.70
CA LYS A 90 6.91 -6.58 -13.77
C LYS A 90 6.41 -6.61 -12.32
N ALA A 91 5.47 -5.73 -11.95
CA ALA A 91 4.84 -5.72 -10.63
C ALA A 91 4.15 -7.06 -10.30
N LYS A 92 3.42 -7.64 -11.27
CA LYS A 92 2.83 -8.98 -11.14
C LYS A 92 3.90 -10.04 -10.88
N ALA A 93 4.99 -10.04 -11.63
CA ALA A 93 6.09 -11.00 -11.44
C ALA A 93 6.74 -10.87 -10.06
N MET A 94 6.95 -9.64 -9.58
CA MET A 94 7.51 -9.35 -8.24
C MET A 94 6.67 -9.98 -7.13
N VAL A 95 5.34 -9.88 -7.20
CA VAL A 95 4.46 -10.44 -6.16
C VAL A 95 4.18 -11.93 -6.34
N SER A 96 4.33 -12.47 -7.56
CA SER A 96 4.05 -13.88 -7.85
C SER A 96 5.02 -14.83 -7.15
N GLY A 97 6.25 -14.38 -6.86
CA GLY A 97 7.23 -15.16 -6.08
C GLY A 97 6.80 -15.47 -4.65
N TYR A 98 5.80 -14.75 -4.12
CA TYR A 98 5.26 -14.98 -2.77
C TYR A 98 4.05 -15.92 -2.74
N ARG A 99 3.71 -16.57 -3.87
CA ARG A 99 2.64 -17.57 -3.92
C ARG A 99 2.94 -18.72 -2.98
N LYS A 100 2.03 -18.99 -2.05
CA LYS A 100 2.09 -20.11 -1.10
C LYS A 100 1.17 -21.25 -1.49
N THR A 101 0.04 -20.93 -2.12
CA THR A 101 -1.03 -21.90 -2.44
C THR A 101 -1.53 -21.74 -3.88
N GLN A 102 -2.25 -22.75 -4.38
CA GLN A 102 -2.91 -22.68 -5.68
C GLN A 102 -4.11 -21.71 -5.69
N SER A 103 -4.67 -21.40 -4.52
CA SER A 103 -5.76 -20.42 -4.34
C SER A 103 -5.27 -18.97 -4.31
N ASP A 104 -3.96 -18.74 -4.36
CA ASP A 104 -3.41 -17.38 -4.38
C ASP A 104 -3.54 -16.75 -5.77
N ILE A 105 -4.28 -15.65 -5.81
CA ILE A 105 -4.48 -14.82 -6.98
C ILE A 105 -3.64 -13.55 -6.89
N VAL A 106 -3.17 -13.07 -8.04
CA VAL A 106 -2.57 -11.74 -8.14
C VAL A 106 -3.66 -10.77 -8.55
N VAL A 107 -3.80 -9.71 -7.77
CA VAL A 107 -4.82 -8.69 -7.98
C VAL A 107 -4.17 -7.33 -8.17
N CYS A 108 -4.85 -6.46 -8.90
CA CYS A 108 -4.54 -5.05 -8.95
C CYS A 108 -5.76 -4.16 -8.71
N PHE A 109 -5.49 -2.96 -8.25
CA PHE A 109 -6.43 -1.85 -8.06
C PHE A 109 -5.66 -0.54 -8.23
N GLN A 110 -6.34 0.61 -8.29
CA GLN A 110 -5.69 1.89 -8.54
C GLN A 110 -5.64 2.77 -7.29
N ILE A 111 -4.71 3.71 -7.25
CA ILE A 111 -4.58 4.69 -6.16
C ILE A 111 -5.87 5.48 -5.97
N LYS A 112 -6.56 5.86 -7.05
CA LYS A 112 -7.84 6.57 -6.96
C LYS A 112 -8.90 5.81 -6.16
N ASP A 113 -8.91 4.47 -6.24
CA ASP A 113 -9.85 3.63 -5.49
C ASP A 113 -9.54 3.70 -3.99
N VAL A 114 -8.26 3.64 -3.63
CA VAL A 114 -7.79 3.87 -2.26
C VAL A 114 -8.20 5.26 -1.75
N LEU A 115 -7.96 6.30 -2.55
CA LEU A 115 -8.28 7.69 -2.17
C LEU A 115 -9.79 7.90 -2.02
N SER A 116 -10.61 7.24 -2.86
CA SER A 116 -12.08 7.36 -2.83
C SER A 116 -12.70 6.90 -1.51
N VAL A 117 -12.01 6.05 -0.77
CA VAL A 117 -12.44 5.55 0.55
C VAL A 117 -11.67 6.18 1.70
N ASN A 118 -11.05 7.36 1.47
CA ASN A 118 -10.16 8.04 2.42
C ASN A 118 -8.98 7.19 2.89
N GLY A 119 -8.52 6.26 2.05
CA GLY A 119 -7.33 5.48 2.29
C GLY A 119 -6.05 6.33 2.24
N LYS A 120 -5.02 5.84 2.90
CA LYS A 120 -3.70 6.47 3.00
C LYS A 120 -2.63 5.51 2.49
N ILE A 121 -1.55 6.09 1.98
CA ILE A 121 -0.37 5.32 1.55
C ILE A 121 0.82 5.62 2.46
N TYR A 122 1.64 4.59 2.65
CA TYR A 122 2.84 4.60 3.49
C TYR A 122 3.93 3.80 2.77
N ARG A 123 5.19 4.21 2.91
CA ARG A 123 6.30 3.35 2.48
C ARG A 123 6.42 2.17 3.42
N ASP A 124 6.61 0.98 2.84
CA ASP A 124 6.89 -0.22 3.63
C ASP A 124 8.37 -0.24 4.02
N ALA A 125 8.66 0.19 5.24
CA ALA A 125 10.01 0.23 5.80
C ALA A 125 10.54 -1.16 6.20
N SER A 126 9.72 -2.21 6.09
CA SER A 126 10.13 -3.60 6.33
C SER A 126 10.38 -4.41 5.05
N SER A 127 10.09 -3.85 3.88
CA SER A 127 10.29 -4.51 2.59
C SER A 127 11.68 -4.19 2.01
N SER A 128 12.25 -5.16 1.29
CA SER A 128 13.45 -4.96 0.46
C SER A 128 13.13 -4.49 -0.97
N LEU A 129 11.84 -4.44 -1.34
CA LEU A 129 11.41 -3.99 -2.67
C LEU A 129 11.31 -2.47 -2.71
N GLU A 130 11.94 -1.85 -3.71
CA GLU A 130 11.98 -0.39 -3.90
C GLU A 130 10.60 0.26 -4.07
N ASN A 131 9.62 -0.50 -4.54
CA ASN A 131 8.26 -0.04 -4.83
C ASN A 131 7.20 -0.65 -3.93
N ALA A 132 7.57 -1.06 -2.71
CA ALA A 132 6.62 -1.58 -1.73
C ALA A 132 5.93 -0.47 -0.92
N LEU A 133 4.62 -0.60 -0.77
CA LEU A 133 3.80 0.29 0.05
C LEU A 133 2.92 -0.52 1.00
N ILE A 134 2.56 0.13 2.09
CA ILE A 134 1.39 -0.22 2.88
C ILE A 134 0.28 0.78 2.54
N VAL A 135 -0.87 0.24 2.15
CA VAL A 135 -2.12 0.99 2.00
C VAL A 135 -2.93 0.81 3.27
N GLY A 136 -3.24 1.90 3.97
CA GLY A 136 -4.16 1.90 5.10
C GLY A 136 -5.56 2.32 4.66
N LEU A 137 -6.55 1.47 4.88
CA LEU A 137 -7.97 1.72 4.64
C LEU A 137 -8.69 1.93 5.97
N PRO A 138 -9.72 2.81 6.04
CA PRO A 138 -10.61 2.82 7.20
C PRO A 138 -11.22 1.44 7.44
N VAL A 139 -11.48 1.10 8.71
CA VAL A 139 -12.03 -0.21 9.09
C VAL A 139 -13.35 -0.47 8.39
N GLY A 140 -13.50 -1.65 7.78
CA GLY A 140 -14.70 -2.05 7.03
C GLY A 140 -14.80 -1.45 5.62
N SER A 141 -13.82 -0.66 5.18
CA SER A 141 -13.76 -0.17 3.80
C SER A 141 -13.35 -1.26 2.83
N HIS A 142 -13.89 -1.15 1.61
CA HIS A 142 -13.61 -2.07 0.53
C HIS A 142 -13.33 -1.30 -0.75
N ILE A 143 -12.41 -1.80 -1.56
CA ILE A 143 -12.08 -1.22 -2.87
C ILE A 143 -12.22 -2.29 -3.97
N PRO A 144 -12.59 -1.89 -5.20
CA PRO A 144 -12.64 -2.81 -6.33
C PRO A 144 -11.24 -3.31 -6.69
N PHE A 145 -11.14 -4.55 -7.15
CA PHE A 145 -9.92 -5.11 -7.72
C PHE A 145 -10.16 -5.85 -9.04
N ARG A 146 -9.08 -6.13 -9.77
CA ARG A 146 -9.05 -7.02 -10.94
C ARG A 146 -8.01 -8.09 -10.75
N ILE A 147 -8.25 -9.28 -11.29
CA ILE A 147 -7.25 -10.35 -11.31
C ILE A 147 -6.38 -10.15 -12.55
N ILE A 148 -5.06 -10.29 -12.41
CA ILE A 148 -4.10 -10.07 -13.50
C ILE A 148 -3.11 -11.19 -13.70
#